data_AF-A0A4E0QZ97-F1
#
_entry.id   AF-A0A4E0QZ97-F1
#
_cell.length_a   1.000
_cell.length_b   1.000
_cell.length_c   1.000
_cell.angle_alpha   90.00
_cell.angle_beta   90.00
_cell.angle_gamma   90.00
#
_symmetry.space_group_name_H-M   'P 1'
#
loop_
_entity.id
_entity.type
_entity.pdbx_description
1 polymer ?
#
loop_
_entity_poly.entity_id
_entity_poly.type
_entity_poly.pdbx_seq_one_letter_code
_entity_poly.pdbx_strand_id
1 'polypeptide(L)'
;MAQVKGDEIVDQEKSIRNNLGSPECVDVRNVKLFSQAEWKRLNGQIHGDTEELKRVEEKRKANEEVHQTSKEMVKNWTNTFLGARQKKLDERAKRLAKEEQAKVAIDLEEAKYQAKQRKAAIDEAKLKIYYQTDRVRKFHSALTLTEVLKEREMQLEFKDLCKKLNDNKDRAYVKKLQKELEEATLEEQQKAAERLAKNVENANFLREQMQIKQEIKKKQQEESFAEGEQLRRQLIEDQLERERLEQLYRENATRLQIDYQDQIKGQKQMKEIERLKEEEEEEQCRIFAAAKKKMIERRVLREREMFKAREDQLDKIRSHLAELLTEAGEEVDERIRQSMAERDLAELQKEQEKAKKLAQTLAEIESHRVAQIQQKRKEMEAEKLAELEEVRVRAATERALAEYEAQCAQAKLKKYKQLSEEYLEQQRKKEEERRLMREREVQFCATSHKLAALEEKVFQDYTKRVTEHCKANGRNVYPLKMAARTTANFGLGSSLPGETSVVDYVEAQGDEPDRKTTNNDNKDNNNENRSNDDSARKNNNNNNAASVGRSSSSRLAKKAGV
;
A
#
# COMPACT_ATOMS: atom_id res chain seq x y z
N MET A 1 -25.00 33.90 -68.35
CA MET A 1 -26.19 34.59 -68.87
C MET A 1 -26.13 35.99 -68.25
N ALA A 2 -25.75 37.04 -69.00
CA ALA A 2 -26.53 37.73 -70.04
C ALA A 2 -27.65 38.60 -69.40
N GLN A 3 -27.80 39.90 -69.67
CA GLN A 3 -27.20 40.83 -70.66
C GLN A 3 -26.67 42.09 -69.90
N VAL A 4 -25.74 42.96 -70.33
CA VAL A 4 -25.21 43.44 -71.65
C VAL A 4 -26.09 44.50 -72.35
N LYS A 5 -25.44 45.58 -72.83
CA LYS A 5 -25.97 46.88 -73.35
C LYS A 5 -26.53 47.79 -72.25
N GLY A 6 -26.35 49.12 -72.28
CA GLY A 6 -25.65 50.01 -73.22
C GLY A 6 -25.86 51.47 -72.74
N ASP A 7 -25.35 52.54 -73.36
CA ASP A 7 -24.30 52.71 -74.37
C ASP A 7 -23.71 54.13 -74.21
N GLU A 8 -22.43 54.23 -74.56
CA GLU A 8 -21.62 55.44 -74.73
C GLU A 8 -22.18 56.35 -75.85
N ILE A 9 -22.61 57.57 -75.52
CA ILE A 9 -22.92 58.63 -76.50
C ILE A 9 -22.44 59.99 -75.93
N VAL A 10 -22.13 60.94 -76.82
CA VAL A 10 -21.70 62.34 -76.57
C VAL A 10 -20.22 62.51 -76.18
N ASP A 11 -19.34 62.18 -77.14
CA ASP A 11 -18.03 62.88 -77.28
C ASP A 11 -17.68 63.11 -78.77
N GLN A 12 -18.63 63.68 -79.53
CA GLN A 12 -18.51 63.92 -80.98
C GLN A 12 -19.10 65.27 -81.47
N GLU A 13 -18.89 66.37 -80.76
CA GLU A 13 -19.23 67.73 -81.27
C GLU A 13 -18.01 68.70 -81.31
N LYS A 14 -16.84 68.17 -81.71
CA LYS A 14 -15.63 68.98 -82.00
C LYS A 14 -15.03 68.71 -83.38
N SER A 15 -15.88 68.54 -84.39
CA SER A 15 -15.54 68.70 -85.81
C SER A 15 -16.81 69.01 -86.62
N ILE A 16 -16.67 69.26 -87.93
CA ILE A 16 -17.77 69.43 -88.90
C ILE A 16 -18.61 70.72 -88.72
N ARG A 17 -17.98 71.90 -88.89
CA ARG A 17 -18.37 72.87 -89.96
C ARG A 17 -17.43 74.08 -90.13
N ASN A 18 -16.18 73.82 -90.52
CA ASN A 18 -15.50 74.74 -91.44
C ASN A 18 -16.02 74.45 -92.85
N ASN A 19 -16.88 75.30 -93.41
CA ASN A 19 -17.10 75.33 -94.86
C ASN A 19 -17.83 76.60 -95.33
N LEU A 20 -17.25 77.25 -96.35
CA LEU A 20 -17.85 78.21 -97.28
C LEU A 20 -18.42 79.53 -96.70
N GLY A 21 -17.91 80.66 -97.19
CA GLY A 21 -18.47 82.00 -96.90
C GLY A 21 -17.42 83.08 -96.64
N SER A 22 -16.60 83.41 -97.64
CA SER A 22 -15.89 84.70 -97.61
C SER A 22 -16.92 85.84 -97.74
N PRO A 23 -16.82 86.95 -97.00
CA PRO A 23 -17.72 88.09 -97.18
C PRO A 23 -17.46 88.77 -98.52
N GLU A 24 -18.21 88.35 -99.53
CA GLU A 24 -18.34 89.02 -100.82
C GLU A 24 -18.85 90.46 -100.58
N CYS A 25 -18.38 91.43 -101.38
CA CYS A 25 -18.56 92.85 -101.09
C CYS A 25 -20.01 93.32 -101.29
N VAL A 26 -20.79 93.34 -100.20
CA VAL A 26 -22.20 93.72 -100.22
C VAL A 26 -22.35 95.23 -100.53
N ASP A 27 -22.96 95.55 -101.67
CA ASP A 27 -23.18 96.91 -102.16
C ASP A 27 -24.11 97.71 -101.22
N VAL A 28 -23.73 98.95 -100.90
CA VAL A 28 -24.27 99.78 -99.81
C VAL A 28 -25.57 100.49 -100.22
N ARG A 29 -26.41 99.85 -101.04
CA ARG A 29 -27.49 100.51 -101.81
C ARG A 29 -28.90 99.95 -101.62
N ASN A 30 -29.09 98.85 -100.88
CA ASN A 30 -30.41 98.27 -100.63
C ASN A 30 -30.62 97.82 -99.18
N VAL A 31 -31.23 98.68 -98.36
CA VAL A 31 -31.83 98.31 -97.05
C VAL A 31 -33.21 98.97 -96.95
N LYS A 32 -34.23 98.20 -96.54
CA LYS A 32 -35.57 98.69 -96.17
C LYS A 32 -35.83 98.38 -94.70
N LEU A 33 -36.26 99.40 -93.95
CA LEU A 33 -36.55 99.29 -92.52
C LEU A 33 -38.04 99.02 -92.29
N PHE A 34 -38.35 97.97 -91.51
CA PHE A 34 -39.71 97.63 -91.07
C PHE A 34 -40.02 98.22 -89.69
N SER A 35 -41.31 98.30 -89.33
CA SER A 35 -41.75 98.81 -88.04
C SER A 35 -41.64 97.76 -86.92
N GLN A 36 -41.22 98.19 -85.72
CA GLN A 36 -41.17 97.39 -84.48
C GLN A 36 -42.50 96.66 -84.18
N ALA A 37 -43.63 97.23 -84.59
CA ALA A 37 -44.96 96.66 -84.36
C ALA A 37 -45.22 95.39 -85.20
N GLU A 38 -44.74 95.35 -86.45
CA GLU A 38 -44.97 94.22 -87.35
C GLU A 38 -44.12 93.01 -86.96
N TRP A 39 -42.88 93.27 -86.52
CA TRP A 39 -41.99 92.23 -86.00
C TRP A 39 -42.61 91.49 -84.81
N LYS A 40 -43.18 92.22 -83.83
CA LYS A 40 -43.84 91.61 -82.66
C LYS A 40 -45.05 90.75 -83.05
N ARG A 41 -45.84 91.17 -84.06
CA ARG A 41 -47.00 90.40 -84.55
C ARG A 41 -46.56 89.07 -85.16
N LEU A 42 -45.58 89.10 -86.06
CA LEU A 42 -45.04 87.90 -86.71
C LEU A 42 -44.42 86.94 -85.70
N ASN A 43 -43.63 87.45 -84.74
CA ASN A 43 -42.94 86.62 -83.75
C ASN A 43 -43.92 85.86 -82.83
N GLY A 44 -45.03 86.47 -82.43
CA GLY A 44 -46.07 85.77 -81.65
C GLY A 44 -46.76 84.67 -82.45
N GLN A 45 -47.02 84.91 -83.74
CA GLN A 45 -47.73 83.98 -84.61
C GLN A 45 -46.88 82.75 -85.01
N ILE A 46 -45.55 82.85 -84.91
CA ILE A 46 -44.60 81.75 -85.17
C ILE A 46 -44.40 80.82 -83.96
N HIS A 47 -44.67 81.29 -82.73
CA HIS A 47 -44.31 80.54 -81.52
C HIS A 47 -45.46 79.88 -80.75
N GLY A 48 -46.71 80.29 -80.95
CA GLY A 48 -47.87 79.79 -80.19
C GLY A 48 -48.00 78.26 -80.13
N ASP A 49 -47.90 77.57 -81.27
CA ASP A 49 -47.97 76.10 -81.33
C ASP A 49 -46.85 75.42 -80.53
N THR A 50 -45.69 76.07 -80.42
CA THR A 50 -44.55 75.55 -79.63
C THR A 50 -44.72 75.72 -78.13
N GLU A 51 -45.71 76.49 -77.67
CA GLU A 51 -46.02 76.67 -76.26
C GLU A 51 -47.05 75.62 -75.80
N GLU A 52 -48.09 75.34 -76.58
CA GLU A 52 -49.04 74.26 -76.27
C GLU A 52 -48.40 72.86 -76.30
N LEU A 53 -47.43 72.59 -77.18
CA LEU A 53 -46.69 71.32 -77.16
C LEU A 53 -45.91 71.12 -75.86
N LYS A 54 -45.19 72.15 -75.38
CA LYS A 54 -44.49 72.12 -74.08
C LYS A 54 -45.47 71.87 -72.93
N ARG A 55 -46.61 72.57 -72.97
CA ARG A 55 -47.71 72.44 -72.00
C ARG A 55 -48.33 71.03 -71.95
N VAL A 56 -48.27 70.27 -73.05
CA VAL A 56 -48.68 68.86 -73.10
C VAL A 56 -47.59 67.94 -72.53
N GLU A 57 -46.32 68.19 -72.83
CA GLU A 57 -45.22 67.43 -72.22
C GLU A 57 -45.12 67.64 -70.70
N GLU A 58 -45.31 68.87 -70.22
CA GLU A 58 -45.35 69.22 -68.80
C GLU A 58 -46.47 68.46 -68.08
N LYS A 59 -47.67 68.39 -68.67
CA LYS A 59 -48.77 67.55 -68.15
C LYS A 59 -48.39 66.07 -68.15
N ARG A 60 -47.64 65.58 -69.14
CA ARG A 60 -47.19 64.17 -69.19
C ARG A 60 -46.18 63.87 -68.08
N LYS A 61 -45.19 64.75 -67.89
CA LYS A 61 -44.18 64.66 -66.82
C LYS A 61 -44.84 64.72 -65.44
N ALA A 62 -45.74 65.69 -65.21
CA ALA A 62 -46.53 65.77 -63.98
C ALA A 62 -47.38 64.51 -63.72
N ASN A 63 -47.98 63.92 -64.74
CA ASN A 63 -48.71 62.65 -64.61
C ASN A 63 -47.77 61.45 -64.31
N GLU A 64 -46.58 61.42 -64.89
CA GLU A 64 -45.54 60.43 -64.59
C GLU A 64 -45.02 60.57 -63.16
N GLU A 65 -44.83 61.79 -62.67
CA GLU A 65 -44.46 62.12 -61.28
C GLU A 65 -45.58 61.74 -60.29
N VAL A 66 -46.83 62.08 -60.57
CA VAL A 66 -48.01 61.65 -59.79
C VAL A 66 -48.14 60.13 -59.77
N HIS A 67 -47.79 59.44 -60.86
CA HIS A 67 -47.80 57.98 -60.91
C HIS A 67 -46.63 57.36 -60.12
N GLN A 68 -45.46 58.00 -60.08
CA GLN A 68 -44.32 57.60 -59.25
C GLN A 68 -44.62 57.78 -57.76
N THR A 69 -45.07 58.96 -57.33
CA THR A 69 -45.47 59.21 -55.94
C THR A 69 -46.63 58.30 -55.51
N SER A 70 -47.59 58.00 -56.40
CA SER A 70 -48.62 56.98 -56.15
C SER A 70 -48.05 55.58 -55.92
N LYS A 71 -47.07 55.15 -56.72
CA LYS A 71 -46.37 53.86 -56.51
C LYS A 71 -45.61 53.83 -55.19
N GLU A 72 -44.98 54.93 -54.79
CA GLU A 72 -44.24 55.05 -53.53
C GLU A 72 -45.16 55.04 -52.31
N MET A 73 -46.31 55.71 -52.38
CA MET A 73 -47.36 55.60 -51.36
C MET A 73 -47.85 54.15 -51.23
N VAL A 74 -48.23 53.52 -52.34
CA VAL A 74 -48.77 52.14 -52.36
C VAL A 74 -47.73 51.09 -51.96
N LYS A 75 -46.43 51.31 -52.21
CA LYS A 75 -45.33 50.45 -51.74
C LYS A 75 -45.34 50.25 -50.22
N ASN A 76 -45.80 51.25 -49.47
CA ASN A 76 -45.88 51.21 -48.01
C ASN A 76 -47.26 50.72 -47.50
N TRP A 77 -48.21 50.40 -48.38
CA TRP A 77 -49.56 49.95 -47.99
C TRP A 77 -49.59 48.44 -47.67
N THR A 78 -49.55 48.14 -46.37
CA THR A 78 -49.60 46.78 -45.80
C THR A 78 -50.86 45.98 -46.18
N ASN A 79 -51.96 46.67 -46.53
CA ASN A 79 -53.26 46.07 -46.86
C ASN A 79 -53.39 45.65 -48.34
N THR A 80 -52.34 45.82 -49.15
CA THR A 80 -52.29 45.27 -50.52
C THR A 80 -52.11 43.74 -50.50
N PHE A 81 -52.50 43.03 -51.57
CA PHE A 81 -52.27 41.58 -51.68
C PHE A 81 -50.77 41.22 -51.57
N LEU A 82 -49.89 42.05 -52.13
CA LEU A 82 -48.44 41.88 -52.01
C LEU A 82 -47.95 42.15 -50.58
N GLY A 83 -48.39 43.23 -49.94
CA GLY A 83 -48.06 43.54 -48.54
C GLY A 83 -48.53 42.45 -47.58
N ALA A 84 -49.74 41.93 -47.75
CA ALA A 84 -50.29 40.83 -46.96
C ALA A 84 -49.52 39.51 -47.19
N ARG A 85 -49.10 39.21 -48.44
CA ARG A 85 -48.24 38.06 -48.75
C ARG A 85 -46.86 38.20 -48.12
N GLN A 86 -46.24 39.38 -48.21
CA GLN A 86 -44.93 39.66 -47.62
C GLN A 86 -44.99 39.57 -46.09
N LYS A 87 -46.00 40.18 -45.45
CA LYS A 87 -46.26 40.04 -44.00
C LYS A 87 -46.37 38.58 -43.58
N LYS A 88 -47.08 37.73 -44.33
CA LYS A 88 -47.16 36.27 -44.06
C LYS A 88 -45.81 35.55 -44.21
N LEU A 89 -44.96 35.97 -45.14
CA LEU A 89 -43.60 35.43 -45.28
C LEU A 89 -42.70 35.88 -44.13
N ASP A 90 -42.76 37.17 -43.74
CA ASP A 90 -42.02 37.72 -42.62
C ASP A 90 -42.45 37.10 -41.29
N GLU A 91 -43.74 36.86 -41.09
CA GLU A 91 -44.28 36.16 -39.92
C GLU A 91 -43.82 34.69 -39.89
N ARG A 92 -43.82 33.99 -41.04
CA ARG A 92 -43.27 32.63 -41.14
C ARG A 92 -41.77 32.61 -40.85
N ALA A 93 -41.00 33.57 -41.38
CA ALA A 93 -39.57 33.69 -41.13
C ALA A 93 -39.28 33.99 -39.65
N LYS A 94 -40.02 34.93 -39.03
CA LYS A 94 -39.94 35.23 -37.59
C LYS A 94 -40.31 34.02 -36.73
N ARG A 95 -41.26 33.19 -37.16
CA ARG A 95 -41.64 31.96 -36.46
C ARG A 95 -40.53 30.90 -36.55
N LEU A 96 -40.03 30.62 -37.75
CA LEU A 96 -38.90 29.69 -37.97
C LEU A 96 -37.63 30.15 -37.23
N ALA A 97 -37.34 31.46 -37.22
CA ALA A 97 -36.20 31.99 -36.47
C ALA A 97 -36.36 31.81 -34.95
N LYS A 98 -37.58 31.92 -34.40
CA LYS A 98 -37.87 31.61 -32.99
C LYS A 98 -37.81 30.11 -32.69
N GLU A 99 -38.32 29.27 -33.59
CA GLU A 99 -38.23 27.81 -33.50
C GLU A 99 -36.74 27.36 -33.47
N GLU A 100 -35.89 27.96 -34.30
CA GLU A 100 -34.45 27.66 -34.34
C GLU A 100 -33.70 28.23 -33.13
N GLN A 101 -34.01 29.46 -32.70
CA GLN A 101 -33.47 30.03 -31.45
C GLN A 101 -33.81 29.16 -30.23
N ALA A 102 -34.98 28.53 -30.19
CA ALA A 102 -35.36 27.62 -29.13
C ALA A 102 -34.53 26.32 -29.17
N LYS A 103 -34.27 25.73 -30.35
CA LYS A 103 -33.36 24.58 -30.48
C LYS A 103 -31.95 24.93 -30.03
N VAL A 104 -31.38 26.02 -30.55
CA VAL A 104 -30.02 26.47 -30.19
C VAL A 104 -29.90 26.76 -28.69
N ALA A 105 -30.96 27.23 -28.04
CA ALA A 105 -31.00 27.36 -26.58
C ALA A 105 -30.96 25.99 -25.87
N ILE A 106 -31.74 25.00 -26.33
CA ILE A 106 -31.75 23.63 -25.81
C ILE A 106 -30.38 22.96 -26.01
N ASP A 107 -29.80 23.03 -27.22
CA ASP A 107 -28.48 22.47 -27.55
C ASP A 107 -27.39 23.06 -26.64
N LEU A 108 -27.48 24.37 -26.36
CA LEU A 108 -26.54 25.10 -25.51
C LEU A 108 -26.74 24.77 -24.02
N GLU A 109 -27.98 24.49 -23.57
CA GLU A 109 -28.27 24.00 -22.22
C GLU A 109 -27.86 22.54 -22.02
N GLU A 110 -28.08 21.66 -23.02
CA GLU A 110 -27.61 20.28 -22.97
C GLU A 110 -26.07 20.24 -23.02
N ALA A 111 -25.42 21.01 -23.88
CA ALA A 111 -23.96 21.12 -23.90
C ALA A 111 -23.41 21.59 -22.55
N LYS A 112 -24.06 22.56 -21.89
CA LYS A 112 -23.73 22.96 -20.50
C LYS A 112 -23.94 21.81 -19.50
N TYR A 113 -25.01 21.01 -19.65
CA TYR A 113 -25.30 19.90 -18.76
C TYR A 113 -24.32 18.73 -18.93
N GLN A 114 -24.05 18.30 -20.17
CA GLN A 114 -23.03 17.31 -20.50
C GLN A 114 -21.64 17.77 -20.04
N ALA A 115 -21.28 19.05 -20.23
CA ALA A 115 -20.02 19.61 -19.73
C ALA A 115 -19.93 19.60 -18.20
N LYS A 116 -21.04 19.88 -17.48
CA LYS A 116 -21.12 19.75 -16.01
C LYS A 116 -20.92 18.29 -15.57
N GLN A 117 -21.60 17.33 -16.19
CA GLN A 117 -21.44 15.90 -15.89
C GLN A 117 -20.00 15.42 -16.15
N ARG A 118 -19.44 15.75 -17.32
CA ARG A 118 -18.05 15.42 -17.67
C ARG A 118 -17.06 16.05 -16.69
N LYS A 119 -17.27 17.30 -16.28
CA LYS A 119 -16.46 17.94 -15.24
C LYS A 119 -16.57 17.21 -13.90
N ALA A 120 -17.78 16.88 -13.45
CA ALA A 120 -18.00 16.19 -12.18
C ALA A 120 -17.28 14.82 -12.15
N ALA A 121 -17.41 14.01 -13.21
CA ALA A 121 -16.72 12.73 -13.34
C ALA A 121 -15.18 12.88 -13.36
N ILE A 122 -14.67 13.90 -14.04
CA ILE A 122 -13.23 14.22 -14.06
C ILE A 122 -12.74 14.65 -12.66
N ASP A 123 -13.50 15.50 -11.95
CA ASP A 123 -13.11 16.00 -10.64
C ASP A 123 -13.25 14.92 -9.54
N GLU A 124 -14.21 14.00 -9.66
CA GLU A 124 -14.29 12.78 -8.85
C GLU A 124 -13.10 11.83 -9.10
N ALA A 125 -12.71 11.63 -10.36
CA ALA A 125 -11.55 10.82 -10.71
C ALA A 125 -10.24 11.42 -10.16
N LYS A 126 -10.05 12.74 -10.27
CA LYS A 126 -8.93 13.47 -9.63
C LYS A 126 -8.93 13.25 -8.11
N LEU A 127 -10.07 13.35 -7.45
CA LEU A 127 -10.18 13.16 -6.00
C LEU A 127 -9.77 11.74 -5.59
N LYS A 128 -10.23 10.72 -6.33
CA LYS A 128 -9.85 9.31 -6.10
C LYS A 128 -8.33 9.10 -6.27
N ILE A 129 -7.74 9.63 -7.34
CA ILE A 129 -6.29 9.55 -7.60
C ILE A 129 -5.50 10.27 -6.49
N TYR A 130 -5.91 11.48 -6.10
CA TYR A 130 -5.29 12.24 -5.02
C TYR A 130 -5.32 11.48 -3.68
N TYR A 131 -6.45 10.87 -3.33
CA TYR A 131 -6.59 10.04 -2.11
C TYR A 131 -5.78 8.73 -2.17
N GLN A 132 -5.48 8.20 -3.36
CA GLN A 132 -4.63 7.01 -3.52
C GLN A 132 -3.14 7.28 -3.30
N THR A 133 -2.67 8.53 -3.42
CA THR A 133 -1.26 8.90 -3.20
C THR A 133 -0.77 8.51 -1.80
N ASP A 134 0.47 8.03 -1.69
CA ASP A 134 1.02 7.52 -0.42
C ASP A 134 0.99 8.53 0.72
N ARG A 135 1.21 9.80 0.40
CA ARG A 135 1.23 10.88 1.39
C ARG A 135 -0.16 11.21 1.93
N VAL A 136 -1.18 11.25 1.06
CA VAL A 136 -2.57 11.43 1.48
C VAL A 136 -3.10 10.20 2.22
N ARG A 137 -2.71 8.99 1.79
CA ARG A 137 -3.03 7.73 2.48
C ARG A 137 -2.43 7.68 3.90
N LYS A 138 -1.16 8.08 4.05
CA LYS A 138 -0.46 8.21 5.34
C LYS A 138 -1.10 9.25 6.26
N PHE A 139 -1.59 10.35 5.69
CA PHE A 139 -2.34 11.35 6.46
C PHE A 139 -3.72 10.82 6.92
N HIS A 140 -4.43 10.07 6.07
CA HIS A 140 -5.69 9.43 6.45
C HIS A 140 -5.50 8.33 7.52
N SER A 141 -4.45 7.52 7.47
CA SER A 141 -4.18 6.55 8.55
C SER A 141 -3.84 7.25 9.88
N ALA A 142 -3.16 8.40 9.84
CA ALA A 142 -2.97 9.26 11.01
C ALA A 142 -4.29 9.88 11.51
N LEU A 143 -5.23 10.22 10.62
CA LEU A 143 -6.57 10.71 10.98
C LEU A 143 -7.37 9.66 11.74
N THR A 144 -7.45 8.44 11.21
CA THR A 144 -8.10 7.31 11.89
C THR A 144 -7.47 7.04 13.25
N LEU A 145 -6.14 7.17 13.39
CA LEU A 145 -5.48 7.07 14.70
C LEU A 145 -5.92 8.17 15.68
N THR A 146 -6.21 9.41 15.23
CA THR A 146 -6.76 10.44 16.13
C THR A 146 -8.17 10.12 16.63
N GLU A 147 -8.95 9.38 15.83
CA GLU A 147 -10.30 8.96 16.17
C GLU A 147 -10.28 7.80 17.16
N VAL A 148 -9.46 6.77 16.89
CA VAL A 148 -9.20 5.65 17.82
C VAL A 148 -8.62 6.14 19.17
N LEU A 149 -7.78 7.18 19.17
CA LEU A 149 -7.29 7.80 20.41
C LEU A 149 -8.41 8.49 21.19
N LYS A 150 -9.34 9.20 20.52
CA LYS A 150 -10.49 9.84 21.18
C LYS A 150 -11.48 8.81 21.70
N GLU A 151 -11.75 7.73 20.96
CA GLU A 151 -12.52 6.58 21.44
C GLU A 151 -11.86 5.93 22.67
N ARG A 152 -10.53 5.83 22.68
CA ARG A 152 -9.79 5.26 23.80
C ARG A 152 -9.89 6.11 25.07
N GLU A 153 -9.92 7.44 24.95
CA GLU A 153 -10.22 8.33 26.08
C GLU A 153 -11.63 8.02 26.64
N MET A 154 -12.67 7.95 25.79
CA MET A 154 -14.03 7.60 26.23
C MET A 154 -14.11 6.21 26.90
N GLN A 155 -13.36 5.22 26.40
CA GLN A 155 -13.27 3.89 27.03
C GLN A 155 -12.64 3.92 28.42
N LEU A 156 -11.65 4.80 28.66
CA LEU A 156 -11.01 4.96 29.96
C LEU A 156 -11.94 5.67 30.95
N GLU A 157 -12.60 6.75 30.52
CA GLU A 157 -13.64 7.44 31.30
C GLU A 157 -14.76 6.47 31.71
N PHE A 158 -15.29 5.67 30.77
CA PHE A 158 -16.29 4.66 31.03
C PHE A 158 -15.80 3.56 31.99
N LYS A 159 -14.57 3.07 31.81
CA LYS A 159 -13.96 2.08 32.71
C LYS A 159 -13.84 2.62 34.14
N ASP A 160 -13.46 3.87 34.31
CA ASP A 160 -13.31 4.50 35.63
C ASP A 160 -14.66 4.86 36.28
N LEU A 161 -15.70 5.13 35.49
CA LEU A 161 -17.07 5.20 35.98
C LEU A 161 -17.55 3.82 36.47
N CYS A 162 -17.29 2.75 35.72
CA CYS A 162 -17.62 1.39 36.12
C CYS A 162 -16.89 0.94 37.39
N LYS A 163 -15.60 1.29 37.57
CA LYS A 163 -14.86 1.09 38.84
C LYS A 163 -15.59 1.76 40.01
N LYS A 164 -15.84 3.08 39.91
CA LYS A 164 -16.52 3.87 40.97
C LYS A 164 -17.90 3.31 41.31
N LEU A 165 -18.62 2.77 40.34
CA LEU A 165 -19.89 2.08 40.54
C LEU A 165 -19.69 0.78 41.34
N ASN A 166 -18.68 -0.02 41.00
CA ASN A 166 -18.37 -1.24 41.76
C ASN A 166 -17.88 -0.93 43.18
N ASP A 167 -16.94 0.01 43.34
CA ASP A 167 -16.47 0.47 44.66
C ASP A 167 -17.63 0.87 45.57
N ASN A 168 -18.66 1.53 45.02
CA ASN A 168 -19.87 1.91 45.74
C ASN A 168 -20.80 0.71 46.05
N LYS A 169 -20.91 -0.28 45.16
CA LYS A 169 -21.62 -1.55 45.45
C LYS A 169 -20.91 -2.33 46.55
N ASP A 170 -19.59 -2.46 46.48
CA ASP A 170 -18.78 -3.21 47.45
C ASP A 170 -18.84 -2.55 48.83
N ARG A 171 -18.76 -1.21 48.89
CA ARG A 171 -19.03 -0.43 50.12
C ARG A 171 -20.44 -0.64 50.67
N ALA A 172 -21.45 -0.75 49.82
CA ALA A 172 -22.82 -1.02 50.25
C ALA A 172 -23.00 -2.46 50.74
N TYR A 173 -22.32 -3.43 50.14
CA TYR A 173 -22.30 -4.83 50.55
C TYR A 173 -21.60 -5.02 51.90
N VAL A 174 -20.39 -4.45 52.08
CA VAL A 174 -19.67 -4.46 53.36
C VAL A 174 -20.52 -3.85 54.48
N LYS A 175 -21.24 -2.74 54.21
CA LYS A 175 -22.16 -2.14 55.18
C LYS A 175 -23.40 -2.98 55.52
N LYS A 176 -23.80 -3.94 54.67
CA LYS A 176 -24.83 -4.93 55.02
C LYS A 176 -24.24 -6.02 55.91
N LEU A 177 -23.11 -6.61 55.49
CA LEU A 177 -22.44 -7.65 56.25
C LEU A 177 -22.02 -7.18 57.66
N GLN A 178 -21.64 -5.89 57.81
CA GLN A 178 -21.39 -5.28 59.12
C GLN A 178 -22.65 -5.27 60.01
N LYS A 179 -23.82 -4.92 59.47
CA LYS A 179 -25.09 -4.95 60.21
C LYS A 179 -25.53 -6.37 60.55
N GLU A 180 -25.42 -7.29 59.59
CA GLU A 180 -25.75 -8.71 59.80
C GLU A 180 -24.86 -9.32 60.91
N LEU A 181 -23.60 -8.88 61.01
CA LEU A 181 -22.69 -9.25 62.11
C LEU A 181 -23.06 -8.55 63.43
N GLU A 182 -23.37 -7.25 63.42
CA GLU A 182 -23.84 -6.50 64.60
C GLU A 182 -25.11 -7.15 65.19
N GLU A 183 -26.10 -7.44 64.35
CA GLU A 183 -27.35 -8.14 64.68
C GLU A 183 -27.07 -9.54 65.25
N ALA A 184 -26.20 -10.34 64.63
CA ALA A 184 -25.82 -11.66 65.13
C ALA A 184 -25.10 -11.60 66.48
N THR A 185 -24.20 -10.63 66.71
CA THR A 185 -23.54 -10.45 68.02
C THR A 185 -24.51 -9.99 69.10
N LEU A 186 -25.52 -9.19 68.76
CA LEU A 186 -26.58 -8.79 69.68
C LEU A 186 -27.47 -9.98 70.07
N GLU A 187 -27.83 -10.83 69.10
CA GLU A 187 -28.53 -12.10 69.38
C GLU A 187 -27.71 -13.03 70.28
N GLU A 188 -26.40 -13.17 70.05
CA GLU A 188 -25.55 -14.00 70.91
C GLU A 188 -25.45 -13.44 72.33
N GLN A 189 -25.31 -12.11 72.48
CA GLN A 189 -25.33 -11.45 73.79
C GLN A 189 -26.65 -11.66 74.53
N GLN A 190 -27.80 -11.55 73.84
CA GLN A 190 -29.11 -11.84 74.43
C GLN A 190 -29.22 -13.31 74.87
N LYS A 191 -28.84 -14.25 74.00
CA LYS A 191 -28.83 -15.69 74.31
C LYS A 191 -27.83 -16.04 75.42
N ALA A 192 -26.74 -15.29 75.59
CA ALA A 192 -25.81 -15.43 76.70
C ALA A 192 -26.40 -14.88 78.01
N ALA A 193 -27.04 -13.72 77.98
CA ALA A 193 -27.74 -13.13 79.12
C ALA A 193 -28.90 -14.01 79.62
N GLU A 194 -29.69 -14.59 78.71
CA GLU A 194 -30.72 -15.58 79.05
C GLU A 194 -30.13 -16.82 79.74
N ARG A 195 -29.05 -17.38 79.19
CA ARG A 195 -28.35 -18.54 79.80
C ARG A 195 -27.83 -18.19 81.19
N LEU A 196 -27.28 -16.99 81.39
CA LEU A 196 -26.85 -16.51 82.70
C LEU A 196 -28.02 -16.35 83.67
N ALA A 197 -29.13 -15.74 83.25
CA ALA A 197 -30.33 -15.57 84.08
C ALA A 197 -30.91 -16.92 84.53
N LYS A 198 -31.09 -17.87 83.59
CA LYS A 198 -31.56 -19.24 83.88
C LYS A 198 -30.60 -19.99 84.80
N ASN A 199 -29.29 -19.79 84.68
CA ASN A 199 -28.30 -20.36 85.59
C ASN A 199 -28.36 -19.75 87.00
N VAL A 200 -28.61 -18.44 87.12
CA VAL A 200 -28.79 -17.77 88.42
C VAL A 200 -30.09 -18.21 89.10
N GLU A 201 -31.19 -18.33 88.35
CA GLU A 201 -32.47 -18.85 88.82
C GLU A 201 -32.33 -20.29 89.35
N ASN A 202 -31.73 -21.19 88.55
CA ASN A 202 -31.42 -22.57 88.97
C ASN A 202 -30.52 -22.61 90.21
N ALA A 203 -29.50 -21.75 90.31
CA ALA A 203 -28.61 -21.68 91.46
C ALA A 203 -29.32 -21.17 92.73
N ASN A 204 -30.34 -20.30 92.59
CA ASN A 204 -31.17 -19.86 93.71
C ASN A 204 -32.10 -20.98 94.19
N PHE A 205 -32.82 -21.63 93.28
CA PHE A 205 -33.68 -22.78 93.59
C PHE A 205 -32.90 -23.93 94.26
N LEU A 206 -31.69 -24.24 93.78
CA LEU A 206 -30.82 -25.24 94.41
C LEU A 206 -30.37 -24.82 95.82
N ARG A 207 -30.15 -23.52 96.07
CA ARG A 207 -29.81 -23.00 97.41
C ARG A 207 -30.98 -23.16 98.38
N GLU A 208 -32.20 -22.87 97.94
CA GLU A 208 -33.43 -23.07 98.73
C GLU A 208 -33.65 -24.56 99.04
N GLN A 209 -33.50 -25.45 98.05
CA GLN A 209 -33.55 -26.91 98.25
C GLN A 209 -32.49 -27.41 99.24
N MET A 210 -31.28 -26.82 99.24
CA MET A 210 -30.25 -27.13 100.24
C MET A 210 -30.63 -26.65 101.64
N GLN A 211 -31.24 -25.46 101.78
CA GLN A 211 -31.73 -24.97 103.08
C GLN A 211 -32.82 -25.87 103.65
N ILE A 212 -33.83 -26.23 102.83
CA ILE A 212 -34.92 -27.15 103.23
C ILE A 212 -34.34 -28.51 103.67
N LYS A 213 -33.36 -29.08 102.94
CA LYS A 213 -32.69 -30.32 103.35
C LYS A 213 -31.88 -30.18 104.64
N GLN A 214 -31.28 -29.03 104.90
CA GLN A 214 -30.58 -28.77 106.18
C GLN A 214 -31.57 -28.68 107.35
N GLU A 215 -32.74 -28.07 107.17
CA GLU A 215 -33.79 -28.01 108.19
C GLU A 215 -34.39 -29.37 108.49
N ILE A 216 -34.70 -30.18 107.46
CA ILE A 216 -35.15 -31.57 107.64
C ILE A 216 -34.09 -32.39 108.39
N LYS A 217 -32.81 -32.24 108.03
CA LYS A 217 -31.73 -32.97 108.71
C LYS A 217 -31.57 -32.54 110.18
N LYS A 218 -31.77 -31.27 110.51
CA LYS A 218 -31.78 -30.79 111.92
C LYS A 218 -32.89 -31.45 112.71
N LYS A 219 -34.13 -31.44 112.19
CA LYS A 219 -35.28 -32.11 112.83
C LYS A 219 -35.03 -33.60 113.05
N GLN A 220 -34.49 -34.31 112.05
CA GLN A 220 -34.11 -35.72 112.19
C GLN A 220 -33.03 -35.95 113.25
N GLN A 221 -32.11 -35.01 113.46
CA GLN A 221 -31.11 -35.08 114.52
C GLN A 221 -31.71 -34.78 115.91
N GLU A 222 -32.67 -33.88 115.99
CA GLU A 222 -33.45 -33.57 117.21
C GLU A 222 -34.34 -34.76 117.62
N GLU A 223 -35.03 -35.36 116.65
CA GLU A 223 -35.82 -36.61 116.79
C GLU A 223 -34.92 -37.77 117.26
N SER A 224 -33.80 -38.03 116.57
CA SER A 224 -32.84 -39.08 116.96
C SER A 224 -32.25 -38.87 118.36
N PHE A 225 -32.08 -37.61 118.80
CA PHE A 225 -31.61 -37.30 120.14
C PHE A 225 -32.69 -37.59 121.20
N ALA A 226 -33.95 -37.25 120.90
CA ALA A 226 -35.08 -37.55 121.78
C ALA A 226 -35.35 -39.06 121.92
N GLU A 227 -35.27 -39.82 120.82
CA GLU A 227 -35.31 -41.30 120.83
C GLU A 227 -34.14 -41.87 121.66
N GLY A 228 -32.94 -41.30 121.51
CA GLY A 228 -31.76 -41.67 122.29
C GLY A 228 -31.91 -41.42 123.80
N GLU A 229 -32.66 -40.39 124.22
CA GLU A 229 -33.04 -40.23 125.63
C GLU A 229 -34.09 -41.26 126.07
N GLN A 230 -35.08 -41.57 125.24
CA GLN A 230 -36.13 -42.55 125.58
C GLN A 230 -35.54 -43.95 125.78
N LEU A 231 -34.64 -44.41 124.89
CA LEU A 231 -33.92 -45.66 125.06
C LEU A 231 -33.08 -45.70 126.35
N ARG A 232 -32.49 -44.57 126.77
CA ARG A 232 -31.74 -44.50 128.04
C ARG A 232 -32.64 -44.65 129.25
N ARG A 233 -33.87 -44.12 129.21
CA ARG A 233 -34.85 -44.29 130.30
C ARG A 233 -35.33 -45.74 130.38
N GLN A 234 -35.69 -46.33 129.24
CA GLN A 234 -36.07 -47.74 129.13
C GLN A 234 -34.95 -48.67 129.62
N LEU A 235 -33.69 -48.40 129.29
CA LEU A 235 -32.54 -49.19 129.76
C LEU A 235 -32.39 -49.18 131.30
N ILE A 236 -32.73 -48.06 131.96
CA ILE A 236 -32.69 -47.94 133.42
C ILE A 236 -33.87 -48.71 134.05
N GLU A 237 -35.04 -48.66 133.43
CA GLU A 237 -36.22 -49.44 133.84
C GLU A 237 -35.95 -50.95 133.69
N ASP A 238 -35.41 -51.40 132.56
CA ASP A 238 -34.95 -52.77 132.29
C ASP A 238 -33.91 -53.26 133.32
N GLN A 239 -33.00 -52.38 133.76
CA GLN A 239 -31.99 -52.73 134.77
C GLN A 239 -32.64 -52.95 136.15
N LEU A 240 -33.57 -52.08 136.56
CA LEU A 240 -34.32 -52.25 137.81
C LEU A 240 -35.23 -53.48 137.80
N GLU A 241 -35.84 -53.81 136.65
CA GLU A 241 -36.60 -55.05 136.45
C GLU A 241 -35.71 -56.30 136.60
N ARG A 242 -34.50 -56.28 136.02
CA ARG A 242 -33.51 -57.37 136.16
C ARG A 242 -33.02 -57.55 137.59
N GLU A 243 -32.75 -56.46 138.31
CA GLU A 243 -32.33 -56.52 139.72
C GLU A 243 -33.41 -57.13 140.61
N ARG A 244 -34.69 -56.81 140.37
CA ARG A 244 -35.85 -57.46 141.03
C ARG A 244 -35.92 -58.95 140.70
N LEU A 245 -35.75 -59.33 139.42
CA LEU A 245 -35.71 -60.73 139.00
C LEU A 245 -34.57 -61.49 139.66
N GLU A 246 -33.36 -60.91 139.75
CA GLU A 246 -32.23 -61.52 140.44
C GLU A 246 -32.50 -61.77 141.93
N GLN A 247 -33.16 -60.86 142.63
CA GLN A 247 -33.56 -61.06 144.03
C GLN A 247 -34.51 -62.27 144.14
N LEU A 248 -35.54 -62.33 143.30
CA LEU A 248 -36.47 -63.46 143.24
C LEU A 248 -35.77 -64.79 142.86
N TYR A 249 -34.76 -64.75 141.99
CA TYR A 249 -33.96 -65.92 141.64
C TYR A 249 -33.07 -66.39 142.81
N ARG A 250 -32.50 -65.48 143.61
CA ARG A 250 -31.71 -65.84 144.80
C ARG A 250 -32.60 -66.46 145.88
N GLU A 251 -33.80 -65.94 146.10
CA GLU A 251 -34.79 -66.56 147.00
C GLU A 251 -35.18 -67.96 146.54
N ASN A 252 -35.54 -68.13 145.26
CA ASN A 252 -35.86 -69.45 144.71
C ASN A 252 -34.66 -70.42 144.72
N ALA A 253 -33.43 -69.93 144.52
CA ALA A 253 -32.22 -70.75 144.60
C ALA A 253 -31.97 -71.28 146.02
N THR A 254 -32.21 -70.48 147.07
CA THR A 254 -32.07 -70.98 148.45
C THR A 254 -33.13 -72.03 148.81
N ARG A 255 -34.37 -71.91 148.31
CA ARG A 255 -35.38 -72.98 148.37
C ARG A 255 -34.92 -74.24 147.64
N LEU A 256 -34.56 -74.12 146.36
CA LEU A 256 -34.16 -75.24 145.51
C LEU A 256 -32.90 -75.95 146.01
N GLN A 257 -32.01 -75.24 146.72
CA GLN A 257 -30.85 -75.85 147.39
C GLN A 257 -31.25 -76.78 148.55
N ILE A 258 -32.34 -76.49 149.27
CA ILE A 258 -32.90 -77.38 150.30
C ILE A 258 -33.45 -78.64 149.61
N ASP A 259 -34.27 -78.47 148.58
CA ASP A 259 -34.85 -79.58 147.80
C ASP A 259 -33.78 -80.49 147.17
N TYR A 260 -32.67 -79.91 146.67
CA TYR A 260 -31.56 -80.70 146.13
C TYR A 260 -30.76 -81.45 147.18
N GLN A 261 -30.68 -80.98 148.43
CA GLN A 261 -30.08 -81.78 149.51
C GLN A 261 -30.90 -83.05 149.79
N ASP A 262 -32.20 -83.06 149.48
CA ASP A 262 -33.02 -84.26 149.52
C ASP A 262 -32.90 -85.10 148.23
N GLN A 263 -32.89 -84.50 147.04
CA GLN A 263 -32.72 -85.27 145.78
C GLN A 263 -31.36 -85.96 145.65
N ILE A 264 -30.27 -85.37 146.15
CA ILE A 264 -28.92 -85.98 146.09
C ILE A 264 -28.82 -87.24 146.97
N LYS A 265 -29.69 -87.39 147.98
CA LYS A 265 -29.83 -88.65 148.75
C LYS A 265 -30.41 -89.77 147.88
N GLY A 266 -31.20 -89.45 146.85
CA GLY A 266 -31.77 -90.40 145.90
C GLY A 266 -30.91 -90.66 144.65
N GLN A 267 -30.37 -89.62 143.99
CA GLN A 267 -29.83 -89.79 142.63
C GLN A 267 -28.50 -90.59 142.52
N LYS A 268 -27.94 -91.09 143.63
CA LYS A 268 -26.80 -92.03 143.64
C LYS A 268 -27.13 -93.44 143.09
N GLN A 269 -28.30 -93.63 142.49
CA GLN A 269 -28.89 -94.95 142.21
C GLN A 269 -28.94 -95.36 140.70
N MET A 270 -28.38 -94.60 139.75
CA MET A 270 -28.82 -94.71 138.32
C MET A 270 -27.80 -94.66 137.14
N LYS A 271 -26.49 -94.38 137.30
CA LYS A 271 -25.72 -93.64 136.24
C LYS A 271 -24.68 -94.41 135.37
N GLU A 272 -24.99 -95.59 134.85
CA GLU A 272 -23.99 -96.58 134.37
C GLU A 272 -24.05 -96.94 132.83
N ILE A 273 -23.76 -96.04 131.86
CA ILE A 273 -24.12 -96.24 130.40
C ILE A 273 -23.09 -95.83 129.25
N GLU A 274 -23.50 -95.15 128.15
CA GLU A 274 -23.04 -95.32 126.72
C GLU A 274 -22.10 -94.24 126.08
N ARG A 275 -21.53 -94.43 124.84
CA ARG A 275 -20.37 -93.62 124.34
C ARG A 275 -19.93 -93.46 122.82
N LEU A 276 -20.63 -93.80 121.72
CA LEU A 276 -19.99 -93.91 120.34
C LEU A 276 -20.73 -93.32 119.09
N LYS A 277 -19.98 -92.95 118.01
CA LYS A 277 -20.40 -92.64 116.59
C LYS A 277 -19.20 -92.50 115.59
N GLU A 278 -19.43 -92.15 114.29
CA GLU A 278 -18.56 -92.40 113.09
C GLU A 278 -18.33 -91.19 112.11
N GLU A 279 -17.58 -91.37 110.97
CA GLU A 279 -17.00 -90.33 110.05
C GLU A 279 -16.97 -90.73 108.51
N GLU A 280 -16.66 -89.83 107.53
CA GLU A 280 -16.79 -90.05 106.03
C GLU A 280 -15.77 -89.26 105.09
N GLU A 281 -15.96 -89.15 103.74
CA GLU A 281 -14.91 -88.80 102.69
C GLU A 281 -15.19 -87.63 101.65
N GLU A 282 -14.15 -87.13 100.93
CA GLU A 282 -14.16 -86.05 99.85
C GLU A 282 -12.98 -86.12 98.80
N GLU A 283 -13.13 -85.71 97.50
CA GLU A 283 -12.06 -85.13 96.56
C GLU A 283 -12.43 -84.97 95.03
N GLN A 284 -11.68 -84.12 94.23
CA GLN A 284 -11.47 -83.99 92.73
C GLN A 284 -11.68 -82.62 91.97
N CYS A 285 -11.09 -82.49 90.75
CA CYS A 285 -11.19 -81.47 89.63
C CYS A 285 -10.38 -80.14 89.64
N ARG A 286 -9.47 -79.85 88.65
CA ARG A 286 -8.53 -78.66 88.67
C ARG A 286 -7.96 -77.96 87.36
N ILE A 287 -8.21 -78.33 86.08
CA ILE A 287 -7.10 -78.31 85.04
C ILE A 287 -6.92 -77.17 83.94
N PHE A 288 -7.92 -76.69 83.16
CA PHE A 288 -7.84 -76.74 81.66
C PHE A 288 -7.27 -75.62 80.69
N ALA A 289 -6.78 -74.42 81.06
CA ALA A 289 -6.97 -73.19 80.21
C ALA A 289 -5.96 -72.71 79.09
N ALA A 290 -4.86 -73.37 78.74
CA ALA A 290 -3.65 -72.68 78.19
C ALA A 290 -3.56 -72.23 76.69
N ALA A 291 -4.51 -72.52 75.79
CA ALA A 291 -4.18 -72.66 74.34
C ALA A 291 -4.13 -71.41 73.42
N LYS A 292 -4.58 -70.21 73.83
CA LYS A 292 -5.15 -69.21 72.89
C LYS A 292 -4.20 -68.23 72.16
N LYS A 293 -2.87 -68.34 72.28
CA LYS A 293 -1.93 -67.22 72.01
C LYS A 293 -1.32 -67.11 70.58
N LYS A 294 -1.65 -68.01 69.64
CA LYS A 294 -0.82 -68.27 68.44
C LYS A 294 -1.28 -67.65 67.09
N MET A 295 -2.18 -66.65 67.10
CA MET A 295 -2.95 -66.26 65.89
C MET A 295 -2.50 -64.97 65.16
N ILE A 296 -1.71 -64.09 65.79
CA ILE A 296 -1.66 -62.66 65.39
C ILE A 296 -0.62 -62.31 64.30
N GLU A 297 0.46 -63.09 64.14
CA GLU A 297 1.64 -62.66 63.35
C GLU A 297 1.46 -62.61 61.82
N ARG A 298 0.35 -63.12 61.26
CA ARG A 298 0.18 -63.26 59.80
C ARG A 298 -0.34 -62.01 59.04
N ARG A 299 -0.61 -60.88 59.71
CA ARG A 299 -1.43 -59.80 59.11
C ARG A 299 -0.67 -58.64 58.43
N VAL A 300 0.62 -58.43 58.68
CA VAL A 300 1.31 -57.14 58.39
C VAL A 300 2.09 -57.12 57.05
N LEU A 301 2.20 -58.26 56.35
CA LEU A 301 3.20 -58.48 55.29
C LEU A 301 2.64 -58.42 53.84
N ARG A 302 1.63 -57.58 53.55
CA ARG A 302 0.92 -57.59 52.24
C ARG A 302 0.55 -56.23 51.62
N GLU A 303 0.96 -55.09 52.18
CA GLU A 303 0.43 -53.76 51.75
C GLU A 303 1.46 -52.81 51.11
N ARG A 304 2.71 -53.23 50.86
CA ARG A 304 3.79 -52.32 50.40
C ARG A 304 4.30 -52.47 48.96
N GLU A 305 3.76 -53.40 48.16
CA GLU A 305 4.28 -53.67 46.80
C GLU A 305 3.44 -53.05 45.67
N MET A 306 2.28 -52.45 45.97
CA MET A 306 1.25 -52.08 44.98
C MET A 306 1.27 -50.63 44.46
N PHE A 307 2.39 -49.88 44.59
CA PHE A 307 2.37 -48.42 44.33
C PHE A 307 3.55 -47.83 43.53
N LYS A 308 4.33 -48.63 42.79
CA LYS A 308 5.51 -48.11 42.05
C LYS A 308 5.63 -48.57 40.59
N ALA A 309 4.49 -48.71 39.90
CA ALA A 309 4.40 -49.15 38.50
C ALA A 309 3.25 -48.48 37.74
N ARG A 310 3.13 -47.15 37.80
CA ARG A 310 1.96 -46.43 37.23
C ARG A 310 2.20 -45.08 36.56
N GLU A 311 3.45 -44.61 36.40
CA GLU A 311 3.70 -43.22 35.96
C GLU A 311 4.82 -43.02 34.92
N ASP A 312 5.43 -44.11 34.40
CA ASP A 312 6.43 -44.06 33.32
C ASP A 312 5.87 -44.63 31.98
N GLN A 313 4.71 -44.11 31.58
CA GLN A 313 4.25 -44.14 30.18
C GLN A 313 4.11 -42.69 29.66
N LEU A 314 4.02 -42.55 28.33
CA LEU A 314 3.54 -41.35 27.61
C LEU A 314 4.54 -40.20 27.29
N ASP A 315 5.85 -40.45 27.26
CA ASP A 315 6.81 -39.57 26.57
C ASP A 315 7.33 -40.07 25.22
N LYS A 316 6.42 -40.02 24.24
CA LYS A 316 6.62 -39.34 22.95
C LYS A 316 7.83 -39.73 22.10
N ILE A 317 8.07 -41.02 21.92
CA ILE A 317 8.61 -41.57 20.65
C ILE A 317 7.53 -41.43 19.54
N ARG A 318 7.07 -40.19 19.28
CA ARG A 318 5.89 -39.93 18.41
C ARG A 318 5.80 -38.52 17.78
N SER A 319 6.94 -37.92 17.46
CA SER A 319 7.02 -36.81 16.49
C SER A 319 8.39 -36.86 15.81
N HIS A 320 8.53 -37.71 14.80
CA HIS A 320 8.36 -37.28 13.40
C HIS A 320 9.45 -36.29 12.93
N LEU A 321 10.70 -36.50 13.39
CA LEU A 321 11.89 -36.37 12.53
C LEU A 321 11.91 -37.52 11.50
N ALA A 322 10.86 -37.57 10.70
CA ALA A 322 10.79 -38.37 9.49
C ALA A 322 10.58 -37.38 8.35
N GLU A 323 11.31 -37.58 7.26
CA GLU A 323 10.89 -37.23 5.90
C GLU A 323 10.71 -35.72 5.59
N LEU A 324 11.12 -35.15 4.47
CA LEU A 324 11.93 -35.52 3.31
C LEU A 324 11.77 -34.30 2.36
N LEU A 325 12.76 -33.40 2.29
CA LEU A 325 12.95 -32.44 1.17
C LEU A 325 14.47 -32.14 1.12
N THR A 326 15.30 -32.64 0.20
CA THR A 326 15.45 -32.32 -1.26
C THR A 326 15.95 -30.88 -1.50
N GLU A 327 16.90 -30.55 -2.41
CA GLU A 327 17.42 -31.26 -3.60
C GLU A 327 18.74 -30.64 -4.19
N ALA A 328 19.36 -31.29 -5.19
CA ALA A 328 20.38 -30.82 -6.20
C ALA A 328 21.80 -30.37 -5.74
N GLY A 329 22.88 -30.41 -6.57
CA GLY A 329 23.11 -30.83 -7.99
C GLY A 329 24.63 -30.82 -8.42
N GLU A 330 24.99 -31.18 -9.66
CA GLU A 330 26.38 -31.50 -10.14
C GLU A 330 26.84 -30.74 -11.45
N GLU A 331 27.93 -31.18 -12.14
CA GLU A 331 28.54 -30.74 -13.45
C GLU A 331 29.21 -29.34 -13.54
N VAL A 332 30.51 -29.06 -13.85
CA VAL A 332 31.82 -29.77 -14.02
C VAL A 332 32.28 -30.27 -15.42
N ASP A 333 33.13 -29.51 -16.17
CA ASP A 333 34.10 -29.99 -17.21
C ASP A 333 35.13 -28.89 -17.72
N GLU A 334 36.39 -29.23 -18.07
CA GLU A 334 37.33 -28.39 -18.90
C GLU A 334 38.69 -29.06 -19.31
N ARG A 335 38.88 -29.29 -20.64
CA ARG A 335 40.07 -28.94 -21.48
C ARG A 335 41.38 -29.81 -21.50
N ILE A 336 41.64 -30.46 -22.66
CA ILE A 336 42.90 -31.16 -23.08
C ILE A 336 43.43 -30.58 -24.42
N ARG A 337 44.76 -30.52 -24.71
CA ARG A 337 45.36 -30.04 -26.01
C ARG A 337 46.91 -30.29 -26.20
N GLN A 338 47.41 -30.87 -27.33
CA GLN A 338 48.87 -31.03 -27.72
C GLN A 338 49.15 -31.24 -29.27
N SER A 339 50.41 -31.01 -29.80
CA SER A 339 51.06 -31.37 -31.14
C SER A 339 50.73 -30.55 -32.45
N MET A 340 51.41 -30.53 -33.65
CA MET A 340 52.70 -30.92 -34.37
C MET A 340 52.69 -30.34 -35.87
N ALA A 341 53.61 -30.38 -36.89
CA ALA A 341 55.05 -30.71 -37.24
C ALA A 341 55.47 -30.16 -38.69
N GLU A 342 56.61 -30.56 -39.36
CA GLU A 342 57.32 -29.87 -40.51
C GLU A 342 57.78 -30.73 -41.78
N ARG A 343 58.29 -30.11 -42.91
CA ARG A 343 59.19 -30.69 -44.03
C ARG A 343 59.53 -29.78 -45.28
N ASP A 344 60.73 -29.87 -45.96
CA ASP A 344 61.00 -29.53 -47.44
C ASP A 344 62.50 -29.67 -48.02
N LEU A 345 62.73 -29.50 -49.37
CA LEU A 345 63.97 -29.02 -50.17
C LEU A 345 64.87 -29.95 -51.12
N ALA A 346 65.20 -29.58 -52.42
CA ALA A 346 66.31 -30.10 -53.35
C ALA A 346 66.55 -29.43 -54.80
N GLU A 347 67.68 -29.74 -55.53
CA GLU A 347 68.08 -29.66 -57.01
C GLU A 347 68.80 -28.45 -57.78
N LEU A 348 69.72 -28.74 -58.78
CA LEU A 348 70.26 -27.83 -59.88
C LEU A 348 71.24 -28.48 -60.97
N GLN A 349 71.48 -27.83 -62.16
CA GLN A 349 72.66 -27.82 -63.13
C GLN A 349 72.55 -28.33 -64.64
N LYS A 350 73.14 -27.61 -65.64
CA LYS A 350 73.49 -27.99 -67.08
C LYS A 350 73.95 -26.81 -68.00
N GLU A 351 74.97 -26.91 -68.89
CA GLU A 351 75.10 -26.14 -70.20
C GLU A 351 76.36 -26.40 -71.11
N GLN A 352 76.39 -25.78 -72.32
CA GLN A 352 77.51 -25.47 -73.30
C GLN A 352 77.75 -26.35 -74.56
N GLU A 353 77.60 -25.77 -75.78
CA GLU A 353 78.33 -26.16 -77.04
C GLU A 353 78.19 -25.14 -78.22
N LYS A 354 77.78 -23.90 -77.95
CA LYS A 354 77.18 -22.93 -78.89
C LYS A 354 78.24 -22.33 -79.87
N ALA A 355 78.20 -22.59 -81.20
CA ALA A 355 79.39 -22.38 -82.07
C ALA A 355 79.21 -21.97 -83.59
N LYS A 356 79.93 -22.61 -84.55
CA LYS A 356 80.91 -21.94 -85.46
C LYS A 356 80.57 -21.43 -86.90
N LYS A 357 79.38 -21.64 -87.51
CA LYS A 357 79.17 -21.57 -89.00
C LYS A 357 79.12 -20.15 -89.68
N LEU A 358 80.07 -19.24 -89.43
CA LEU A 358 79.75 -17.79 -89.47
C LEU A 358 80.28 -16.90 -90.63
N ALA A 359 81.19 -17.35 -91.51
CA ALA A 359 82.06 -16.40 -92.25
C ALA A 359 81.78 -16.11 -93.74
N GLN A 360 81.44 -17.09 -94.58
CA GLN A 360 81.38 -16.88 -96.05
C GLN A 360 80.21 -16.00 -96.53
N THR A 361 79.25 -15.73 -95.66
CA THR A 361 78.11 -14.82 -95.85
C THR A 361 78.49 -13.35 -96.07
N LEU A 362 79.76 -12.97 -95.85
CA LEU A 362 80.17 -11.56 -95.69
C LEU A 362 80.32 -10.71 -96.98
N ALA A 363 80.42 -11.32 -98.17
CA ALA A 363 80.83 -10.59 -99.39
C ALA A 363 79.68 -10.11 -100.29
N GLU A 364 78.67 -10.95 -100.56
CA GLU A 364 77.46 -10.54 -101.32
C GLU A 364 76.65 -9.46 -100.55
N ILE A 365 76.88 -9.38 -99.24
CA ILE A 365 76.43 -8.29 -98.38
C ILE A 365 76.95 -6.92 -98.88
N GLU A 366 78.07 -6.79 -99.59
CA GLU A 366 78.71 -5.48 -99.82
C GLU A 366 78.17 -4.67 -101.02
N SER A 367 77.83 -5.28 -102.15
CA SER A 367 77.13 -4.56 -103.23
C SER A 367 75.68 -4.27 -102.84
N HIS A 368 75.01 -5.26 -102.24
CA HIS A 368 73.73 -5.11 -101.57
C HIS A 368 73.76 -3.97 -100.54
N ARG A 369 74.79 -3.89 -99.68
CA ARG A 369 74.99 -2.79 -98.70
C ARG A 369 74.89 -1.42 -99.35
N VAL A 370 75.47 -1.16 -100.53
CA VAL A 370 75.50 0.21 -101.07
C VAL A 370 74.13 0.65 -101.58
N ALA A 371 73.42 -0.21 -102.33
CA ALA A 371 72.04 0.08 -102.73
C ALA A 371 71.11 0.14 -101.50
N GLN A 372 71.27 -0.81 -100.58
CA GLN A 372 70.59 -0.84 -99.29
C GLN A 372 70.92 0.39 -98.43
N ILE A 373 72.11 1.00 -98.52
CA ILE A 373 72.47 2.24 -97.79
C ILE A 373 71.74 3.45 -98.38
N GLN A 374 71.45 3.47 -99.68
CA GLN A 374 70.68 4.56 -100.30
C GLN A 374 69.17 4.42 -100.07
N GLN A 375 68.63 3.20 -100.15
CA GLN A 375 67.27 2.92 -99.69
C GLN A 375 67.15 3.21 -98.20
N LYS A 376 68.03 2.64 -97.36
CA LYS A 376 68.08 2.94 -95.92
C LYS A 376 68.31 4.40 -95.60
N ARG A 377 68.94 5.23 -96.44
CA ARG A 377 68.98 6.68 -96.18
C ARG A 377 67.59 7.31 -96.29
N LYS A 378 66.84 6.98 -97.34
CA LYS A 378 65.47 7.48 -97.54
C LYS A 378 64.49 6.86 -96.56
N GLU A 379 64.64 5.57 -96.25
CA GLU A 379 63.89 4.87 -95.21
C GLU A 379 64.22 5.49 -93.85
N MET A 380 65.49 5.63 -93.43
CA MET A 380 65.88 6.32 -92.18
C MET A 380 65.46 7.81 -92.13
N GLU A 381 65.26 8.48 -93.27
CA GLU A 381 64.74 9.86 -93.32
C GLU A 381 63.21 9.89 -93.16
N ALA A 382 62.48 8.95 -93.77
CA ALA A 382 61.05 8.76 -93.57
C ALA A 382 60.72 8.20 -92.17
N GLU A 383 61.54 7.28 -91.66
CA GLU A 383 61.51 6.73 -90.30
C GLU A 383 61.75 7.85 -89.30
N LYS A 384 62.76 8.72 -89.46
CA LYS A 384 62.93 9.89 -88.57
C LYS A 384 61.75 10.85 -88.61
N LEU A 385 61.10 11.03 -89.76
CA LEU A 385 59.88 11.86 -89.84
C LEU A 385 58.71 11.17 -89.12
N ALA A 386 58.53 9.86 -89.31
CA ALA A 386 57.52 9.06 -88.61
C ALA A 386 57.79 8.96 -87.10
N GLU A 387 59.05 8.85 -86.66
CA GLU A 387 59.49 8.90 -85.26
C GLU A 387 59.19 10.27 -84.64
N LEU A 388 59.45 11.37 -85.37
CA LEU A 388 59.13 12.73 -84.91
C LEU A 388 57.62 12.96 -84.83
N GLU A 389 56.83 12.40 -85.75
CA GLU A 389 55.37 12.42 -85.67
C GLU A 389 54.83 11.52 -84.57
N GLU A 390 55.39 10.33 -84.36
CA GLU A 390 55.02 9.43 -83.27
C GLU A 390 55.38 10.03 -81.91
N VAL A 391 56.55 10.67 -81.76
CA VAL A 391 56.93 11.40 -80.55
C VAL A 391 56.00 12.60 -80.31
N ARG A 392 55.56 13.30 -81.37
CA ARG A 392 54.53 14.36 -81.24
C ARG A 392 53.18 13.79 -80.79
N VAL A 393 52.75 12.65 -81.34
CA VAL A 393 51.51 11.97 -80.96
C VAL A 393 51.60 11.45 -79.52
N ARG A 394 52.68 10.75 -79.15
CA ARG A 394 52.96 10.30 -77.77
C ARG A 394 52.90 11.48 -76.80
N ALA A 395 53.64 12.56 -77.06
CA ALA A 395 53.62 13.77 -76.23
C ALA A 395 52.26 14.50 -76.22
N ALA A 396 51.41 14.34 -77.24
CA ALA A 396 50.03 14.83 -77.22
C ALA A 396 49.13 13.94 -76.35
N THR A 397 49.28 12.61 -76.45
CA THR A 397 48.54 11.65 -75.60
C THR A 397 48.97 11.73 -74.14
N GLU A 398 50.24 11.93 -73.83
CA GLU A 398 50.75 12.13 -72.47
C GLU A 398 50.18 13.39 -71.83
N ARG A 399 50.08 14.51 -72.58
CA ARG A 399 49.38 15.72 -72.11
C ARG A 399 47.91 15.47 -71.87
N ALA A 400 47.21 14.82 -72.81
CA ALA A 400 45.78 14.51 -72.66
C ALA A 400 45.51 13.58 -71.46
N LEU A 401 46.39 12.60 -71.21
CA LEU A 401 46.35 11.74 -70.03
C LEU A 401 46.61 12.52 -68.75
N ALA A 402 47.64 13.37 -68.70
CA ALA A 402 47.94 14.20 -67.52
C ALA A 402 46.82 15.20 -67.22
N GLU A 403 46.20 15.80 -68.23
CA GLU A 403 45.01 16.66 -68.09
C GLU A 403 43.80 15.87 -67.57
N TYR A 404 43.55 14.67 -68.08
CA TYR A 404 42.48 13.78 -67.62
C TYR A 404 42.69 13.29 -66.18
N GLU A 405 43.93 12.92 -65.82
CA GLU A 405 44.31 12.55 -64.45
C GLU A 405 44.15 13.74 -63.50
N ALA A 406 44.59 14.94 -63.89
CA ALA A 406 44.41 16.16 -63.10
C ALA A 406 42.91 16.49 -62.91
N GLN A 407 42.08 16.36 -63.95
CA GLN A 407 40.63 16.51 -63.84
C GLN A 407 40.02 15.46 -62.90
N CYS A 408 40.45 14.20 -62.99
CA CYS A 408 40.00 13.12 -62.10
C CYS A 408 40.44 13.35 -60.64
N ALA A 409 41.66 13.85 -60.40
CA ALA A 409 42.15 14.22 -59.08
C ALA A 409 41.36 15.40 -58.48
N GLN A 410 41.09 16.44 -59.28
CA GLN A 410 40.23 17.55 -58.87
C GLN A 410 38.78 17.10 -58.59
N ALA A 411 38.23 16.19 -59.39
CA ALA A 411 36.89 15.62 -59.17
C ALA A 411 36.83 14.80 -57.87
N LYS A 412 37.85 13.98 -57.58
CA LYS A 412 37.99 13.27 -56.30
C LYS A 412 38.08 14.26 -55.13
N LEU A 413 38.93 15.29 -55.23
CA LEU A 413 39.08 16.33 -54.20
C LEU A 413 37.77 17.09 -53.93
N LYS A 414 37.02 17.46 -54.98
CA LYS A 414 35.69 18.09 -54.84
C LYS A 414 34.72 17.18 -54.08
N LYS A 415 34.64 15.89 -54.44
CA LYS A 415 33.80 14.91 -53.72
C LYS A 415 34.19 14.74 -52.25
N TYR A 416 35.50 14.68 -51.94
CA TYR A 416 35.96 14.59 -50.55
C TYR A 416 35.64 15.85 -49.73
N LYS A 417 35.70 17.05 -50.33
CA LYS A 417 35.26 18.29 -49.68
C LYS A 417 33.77 18.29 -49.39
N GLN A 418 32.95 17.98 -50.39
CA GLN A 418 31.48 17.87 -50.24
C GLN A 418 31.11 16.87 -49.13
N LEU A 419 31.69 15.68 -49.14
CA LEU A 419 31.47 14.67 -48.09
C LEU A 419 31.92 15.15 -46.70
N SER A 420 33.02 15.91 -46.60
CA SER A 420 33.47 16.51 -45.33
C SER A 420 32.54 17.62 -44.84
N GLU A 421 31.95 18.40 -45.74
CA GLU A 421 30.96 19.45 -45.46
C GLU A 421 29.63 18.82 -45.00
N GLU A 422 29.17 17.76 -45.67
CA GLU A 422 28.01 16.96 -45.27
C GLU A 422 28.19 16.33 -43.87
N TYR A 423 29.36 15.75 -43.57
CA TYR A 423 29.64 15.23 -42.23
C TYR A 423 29.67 16.33 -41.16
N LEU A 424 30.21 17.52 -41.47
CA LEU A 424 30.21 18.66 -40.55
C LEU A 424 28.77 19.12 -40.25
N GLU A 425 27.92 19.23 -41.27
CA GLU A 425 26.50 19.52 -41.08
C GLU A 425 25.77 18.46 -40.24
N GLN A 426 26.04 17.17 -40.47
CA GLN A 426 25.44 16.10 -39.69
C GLN A 426 25.86 16.15 -38.20
N GLN A 427 27.11 16.50 -37.90
CA GLN A 427 27.55 16.70 -36.51
C GLN A 427 26.85 17.90 -35.87
N ARG A 428 26.78 19.04 -36.58
CA ARG A 428 26.06 20.23 -36.10
C ARG A 428 24.59 19.95 -35.82
N LYS A 429 23.88 19.28 -36.73
CA LYS A 429 22.47 18.88 -36.55
C LYS A 429 22.31 17.99 -35.30
N LYS A 430 23.20 17.01 -35.10
CA LYS A 430 23.23 16.17 -33.88
C LYS A 430 23.60 16.93 -32.60
N GLU A 431 24.34 18.03 -32.68
CA GLU A 431 24.64 18.91 -31.54
C GLU A 431 23.46 19.80 -31.19
N GLU A 432 22.81 20.39 -32.19
CA GLU A 432 21.58 21.17 -32.06
C GLU A 432 20.42 20.30 -31.51
N GLU A 433 20.27 19.06 -31.97
CA GLU A 433 19.35 18.07 -31.40
C GLU A 433 19.67 17.71 -29.95
N ARG A 434 20.93 17.37 -29.63
CA ARG A 434 21.37 17.06 -28.24
C ARG A 434 21.29 18.27 -27.31
N ARG A 435 21.30 19.49 -27.85
CA ARG A 435 21.05 20.72 -27.10
C ARG A 435 19.55 20.89 -26.84
N LEU A 436 18.73 20.80 -27.88
CA LEU A 436 17.27 20.95 -27.79
C LEU A 436 16.64 19.89 -26.88
N MET A 437 17.15 18.65 -26.87
CA MET A 437 16.72 17.62 -25.93
C MET A 437 17.06 17.98 -24.47
N ARG A 438 18.27 18.44 -24.18
CA ARG A 438 18.64 18.91 -22.82
C ARG A 438 17.85 20.15 -22.39
N GLU A 439 17.57 21.08 -23.31
CA GLU A 439 16.69 22.23 -23.04
C GLU A 439 15.25 21.78 -22.71
N ARG A 440 14.72 20.76 -23.41
CA ARG A 440 13.42 20.13 -23.09
C ARG A 440 13.44 19.39 -21.76
N GLU A 441 14.51 18.65 -21.45
CA GLU A 441 14.68 17.95 -20.17
C GLU A 441 14.71 18.93 -19.00
N VAL A 442 15.48 20.01 -19.10
CA VAL A 442 15.53 21.09 -18.09
C VAL A 442 14.16 21.77 -17.94
N GLN A 443 13.45 22.04 -19.04
CA GLN A 443 12.10 22.58 -19.01
C GLN A 443 11.10 21.61 -18.36
N PHE A 444 11.20 20.31 -18.65
CA PHE A 444 10.36 19.26 -18.06
C PHE A 444 10.61 19.10 -16.56
N CYS A 445 11.86 19.10 -16.12
CA CYS A 445 12.22 19.08 -14.70
C CYS A 445 11.71 20.35 -13.99
N ALA A 446 11.86 21.53 -14.60
CA ALA A 446 11.39 22.79 -14.04
C ALA A 446 9.85 22.88 -13.96
N THR A 447 9.11 22.35 -14.94
CA THR A 447 7.63 22.29 -14.88
C THR A 447 7.15 21.23 -13.89
N SER A 448 7.80 20.07 -13.83
CA SER A 448 7.50 19.01 -12.84
C SER A 448 7.73 19.48 -11.41
N HIS A 449 8.83 20.18 -11.13
CA HIS A 449 9.11 20.76 -9.82
C HIS A 449 8.09 21.85 -9.45
N LYS A 450 7.69 22.71 -10.40
CA LYS A 450 6.60 23.69 -10.20
C LYS A 450 5.26 23.02 -9.91
N LEU A 451 4.94 21.91 -10.58
CA LEU A 451 3.73 21.13 -10.31
C LEU A 451 3.76 20.51 -8.91
N ALA A 452 4.84 19.81 -8.54
CA ALA A 452 5.01 19.24 -7.20
C ALA A 452 4.93 20.31 -6.09
N ALA A 453 5.47 21.52 -6.32
CA ALA A 453 5.36 22.64 -5.39
C ALA A 453 3.94 23.24 -5.27
N LEU A 454 3.07 23.04 -6.27
CA LEU A 454 1.64 23.39 -6.20
C LEU A 454 0.85 22.28 -5.50
N GLU A 455 1.13 21.01 -5.81
CA GLU A 455 0.53 19.85 -5.14
C GLU A 455 0.87 19.84 -3.63
N GLU A 456 2.10 20.20 -3.26
CA GLU A 456 2.50 20.39 -1.86
C GLU A 456 1.66 21.46 -1.16
N LYS A 457 1.41 22.61 -1.81
CA LYS A 457 0.60 23.69 -1.23
C LYS A 457 -0.86 23.23 -1.02
N VAL A 458 -1.43 22.51 -2.00
CA VAL A 458 -2.76 21.91 -1.88
C VAL A 458 -2.82 20.89 -0.74
N PHE A 459 -1.80 20.03 -0.61
CA PHE A 459 -1.70 19.06 0.49
C PHE A 459 -1.56 19.75 1.85
N GLN A 460 -0.71 20.77 1.97
CA GLN A 460 -0.55 21.53 3.21
C GLN A 460 -1.85 22.25 3.62
N ASP A 461 -2.56 22.87 2.68
CA ASP A 461 -3.81 23.56 2.99
C ASP A 461 -4.97 22.60 3.31
N TYR A 462 -5.00 21.42 2.69
CA TYR A 462 -5.90 20.34 3.07
C TYR A 462 -5.60 19.82 4.48
N THR A 463 -4.33 19.50 4.77
CA THR A 463 -3.94 18.91 6.06
C THR A 463 -4.07 19.90 7.22
N LYS A 464 -3.82 21.20 7.01
CA LYS A 464 -4.15 22.27 7.98
C LYS A 464 -5.62 22.25 8.37
N ARG A 465 -6.55 22.34 7.38
CA ARG A 465 -8.00 22.37 7.62
C ARG A 465 -8.49 21.13 8.39
N VAL A 466 -8.01 19.93 8.03
CA VAL A 466 -8.35 18.69 8.74
C VAL A 466 -7.78 18.68 10.16
N THR A 467 -6.55 19.16 10.35
CA THR A 467 -5.91 19.26 11.68
C THR A 467 -6.63 20.28 12.56
N GLU A 468 -7.03 21.43 12.02
CA GLU A 468 -7.80 22.46 12.72
C GLU A 468 -9.19 21.95 13.12
N HIS A 469 -9.90 21.28 12.22
CA HIS A 469 -11.17 20.61 12.52
C HIS A 469 -11.03 19.56 13.62
N CYS A 470 -9.99 18.73 13.57
CA CYS A 470 -9.74 17.73 14.62
C CYS A 470 -9.36 18.38 15.97
N LYS A 471 -8.60 19.48 15.95
CA LYS A 471 -8.25 20.26 17.14
C LYS A 471 -9.49 20.91 17.77
N ALA A 472 -10.38 21.49 16.96
CA ALA A 472 -11.63 22.10 17.41
C ALA A 472 -12.55 21.06 18.08
N ASN A 473 -12.59 19.84 17.53
CA ASN A 473 -13.31 18.70 18.10
C ASN A 473 -12.58 18.02 19.27
N GLY A 474 -11.55 18.64 19.86
CA GLY A 474 -10.85 18.13 21.04
C GLY A 474 -10.10 16.80 20.84
N ARG A 475 -9.74 16.44 19.60
CA ARG A 475 -9.03 15.20 19.27
C ARG A 475 -7.51 15.39 19.37
N ASN A 476 -6.77 14.32 19.68
CA ASN A 476 -5.31 14.36 19.71
C ASN A 476 -4.73 14.52 18.28
N VAL A 477 -4.32 15.74 17.93
CA VAL A 477 -3.77 16.09 16.61
C VAL A 477 -2.28 15.77 16.41
N TYR A 478 -1.60 15.14 17.38
CA TYR A 478 -0.17 14.80 17.23
C TYR A 478 0.13 13.90 16.02
N PRO A 479 -0.62 12.81 15.73
CA PRO A 479 -0.40 11.98 14.54
C PRO A 479 -0.54 12.78 13.23
N LEU A 480 -1.55 13.64 13.13
CA LEU A 480 -1.80 14.49 11.96
C LEU A 480 -0.63 15.45 11.71
N LYS A 481 -0.15 16.13 12.76
CA LYS A 481 1.04 17.00 12.67
C LYS A 481 2.29 16.26 12.21
N MET A 482 2.48 15.00 12.63
CA MET A 482 3.61 14.19 12.19
C MET A 482 3.48 13.71 10.73
N ALA A 483 2.25 13.40 10.28
CA ALA A 483 1.99 12.99 8.90
C ALA A 483 1.97 14.17 7.90
N ALA A 484 1.64 15.38 8.36
CA ALA A 484 1.60 16.60 7.53
C ALA A 484 2.98 17.25 7.30
N ARG A 485 4.02 16.88 8.05
CA ARG A 485 5.37 17.47 7.91
C ARG A 485 5.85 17.45 6.45
N THR A 486 6.48 18.53 6.04
CA THR A 486 7.20 18.68 4.78
C THR A 486 8.40 17.73 4.75
N THR A 487 8.24 16.55 4.14
CA THR A 487 9.35 15.65 3.86
C THR A 487 10.16 16.19 2.69
N ALA A 488 11.36 16.71 2.93
CA ALA A 488 12.24 17.27 1.89
C ALA A 488 12.52 16.27 0.75
N ASN A 489 12.65 14.98 1.07
CA ASN A 489 12.80 13.93 0.08
C ASN A 489 11.43 13.39 -0.37
N PHE A 490 11.04 13.73 -1.61
CA PHE A 490 10.08 12.93 -2.37
C PHE A 490 10.71 11.57 -2.75
N GLY A 491 10.05 10.47 -2.42
CA GLY A 491 10.31 9.15 -3.04
C GLY A 491 11.41 8.28 -2.43
N LEU A 492 12.25 8.78 -1.52
CA LEU A 492 13.25 7.99 -0.80
C LEU A 492 12.91 7.83 0.70
N GLY A 493 13.46 6.79 1.32
CA GLY A 493 13.05 6.28 2.63
C GLY A 493 13.09 7.29 3.77
N SER A 494 12.29 7.03 4.81
CA SER A 494 12.12 7.89 5.97
C SER A 494 13.43 8.22 6.68
N SER A 495 13.74 9.52 6.80
CA SER A 495 14.70 10.02 7.79
C SER A 495 14.26 9.58 9.20
N LEU A 496 15.20 9.05 9.98
CA LEU A 496 14.96 8.65 11.37
C LEU A 496 14.66 9.89 12.24
N PRO A 497 13.92 9.73 13.37
CA PRO A 497 13.57 10.85 14.23
C PRO A 497 14.78 11.33 15.05
N GLY A 498 15.58 12.24 14.49
CA GLY A 498 16.69 12.88 15.19
C GLY A 498 17.40 13.99 14.41
N GLU A 499 17.52 13.87 13.09
CA GLU A 499 18.35 14.79 12.29
C GLU A 499 17.60 16.07 11.89
N THR A 500 18.13 17.22 12.28
CA THR A 500 17.75 18.54 11.76
C THR A 500 18.35 18.73 10.38
N SER A 501 17.50 18.87 9.35
CA SER A 501 17.92 19.05 7.96
C SER A 501 18.70 20.35 7.76
N VAL A 502 19.93 20.26 7.24
CA VAL A 502 20.79 21.42 6.94
C VAL A 502 20.51 21.90 5.51
N VAL A 503 19.40 22.61 5.30
CA VAL A 503 19.03 23.22 4.00
C VAL A 503 18.41 24.63 4.18
N ASP A 504 18.96 25.42 5.10
CA ASP A 504 18.65 26.85 5.30
C ASP A 504 19.93 27.71 5.19
N TYR A 505 20.77 27.47 4.16
CA TYR A 505 22.03 28.24 3.99
C TYR A 505 22.56 28.38 2.55
N VAL A 506 21.69 28.43 1.53
CA VAL A 506 22.09 28.73 0.13
C VAL A 506 21.11 29.70 -0.55
N GLU A 507 20.79 30.82 0.11
CA GLU A 507 20.09 31.96 -0.50
C GLU A 507 20.67 33.30 -0.02
N ALA A 508 22.00 33.43 -0.09
CA ALA A 508 22.73 34.68 0.12
C ALA A 508 24.03 34.67 -0.69
N GLN A 509 24.34 35.82 -1.32
CA GLN A 509 25.42 36.02 -2.31
C GLN A 509 25.19 35.25 -3.64
N GLY A 510 25.36 35.86 -4.80
CA GLY A 510 25.84 37.21 -5.12
C GLY A 510 26.87 37.15 -6.24
N ASP A 511 26.74 38.00 -7.26
CA ASP A 511 27.47 37.91 -8.53
C ASP A 511 29.01 37.94 -8.38
N GLU A 512 29.72 37.01 -9.05
CA GLU A 512 30.69 37.37 -10.12
C GLU A 512 31.21 36.13 -10.88
N PRO A 513 31.60 36.25 -12.17
CA PRO A 513 32.25 35.18 -12.93
C PRO A 513 33.74 35.47 -13.21
N ASP A 514 34.65 34.56 -12.82
CA ASP A 514 36.07 34.63 -13.24
C ASP A 514 36.58 33.32 -13.87
N ARG A 515 37.52 33.45 -14.80
CA ARG A 515 38.17 32.37 -15.53
C ARG A 515 39.49 31.98 -14.87
N LYS A 516 39.74 30.67 -14.70
CA LYS A 516 41.08 30.11 -14.92
C LYS A 516 41.01 28.73 -15.58
N THR A 517 41.72 28.60 -16.69
CA THR A 517 42.13 27.32 -17.28
C THR A 517 43.45 26.88 -16.66
N THR A 518 43.57 25.62 -16.26
CA THR A 518 44.86 24.98 -15.97
C THR A 518 44.94 23.65 -16.72
N ASN A 519 45.98 23.50 -17.54
CA ASN A 519 46.35 22.20 -18.10
C ASN A 519 46.74 21.24 -16.97
N ASN A 520 46.76 19.94 -17.24
CA ASN A 520 47.56 19.01 -16.47
C ASN A 520 48.14 17.97 -17.42
N ASP A 521 49.44 17.71 -17.30
CA ASP A 521 50.21 17.00 -18.34
C ASP A 521 50.13 15.48 -18.18
N ASN A 522 50.08 14.78 -19.33
CA ASN A 522 50.38 13.35 -19.37
C ASN A 522 51.89 13.16 -19.15
N LYS A 523 52.27 12.19 -18.31
CA LYS A 523 53.65 11.71 -18.22
C LYS A 523 53.71 10.18 -18.10
N ASP A 524 54.81 9.67 -18.63
CA ASP A 524 55.06 8.28 -18.93
C ASP A 524 55.17 7.38 -17.69
N ASN A 525 54.98 6.07 -17.90
CA ASN A 525 56.02 5.10 -17.53
C ASN A 525 55.75 3.72 -18.16
N ASN A 526 56.66 3.29 -19.05
CA ASN A 526 56.95 1.87 -19.25
C ASN A 526 58.00 1.44 -18.21
N ASN A 527 57.88 0.26 -17.61
CA ASN A 527 59.05 -0.61 -17.51
C ASN A 527 58.69 -2.10 -17.35
N GLU A 528 59.67 -2.94 -17.66
CA GLU A 528 59.66 -4.40 -17.67
C GLU A 528 60.12 -5.01 -16.32
N ASN A 529 59.76 -6.26 -16.00
CA ASN A 529 60.69 -7.44 -16.07
C ASN A 529 60.32 -8.65 -15.15
N ARG A 530 60.17 -9.82 -15.80
CA ARG A 530 60.75 -11.16 -15.49
C ARG A 530 60.44 -11.97 -14.21
N SER A 531 60.49 -13.29 -14.45
CA SER A 531 61.03 -14.39 -13.61
C SER A 531 60.22 -14.97 -12.45
N ASN A 532 60.30 -16.29 -12.14
CA ASN A 532 60.56 -17.50 -12.96
C ASN A 532 60.13 -18.78 -12.18
N ASP A 533 59.87 -19.87 -12.90
CA ASP A 533 60.06 -21.31 -12.58
C ASP A 533 59.42 -22.04 -11.36
N ASP A 534 59.33 -23.37 -11.57
CA ASP A 534 59.31 -24.50 -10.63
C ASP A 534 58.11 -24.75 -9.67
N SER A 535 57.68 -26.00 -9.41
CA SER A 535 57.93 -27.29 -10.11
C SER A 535 56.96 -28.41 -9.66
N ALA A 536 56.78 -29.44 -10.52
CA ALA A 536 56.58 -30.88 -10.17
C ALA A 536 55.36 -31.32 -9.27
N ARG A 537 54.83 -32.56 -9.27
CA ARG A 537 54.92 -33.78 -10.14
C ARG A 537 53.84 -34.82 -9.70
N LYS A 538 53.29 -35.60 -10.66
CA LYS A 538 52.81 -37.03 -10.51
C LYS A 538 51.57 -37.29 -9.59
N ASN A 539 50.78 -38.38 -9.70
CA ASN A 539 50.65 -39.46 -10.70
C ASN A 539 49.29 -40.24 -10.60
N ASN A 540 48.98 -41.01 -11.66
CA ASN A 540 48.29 -42.33 -11.69
C ASN A 540 46.75 -42.50 -11.53
N ASN A 541 46.18 -43.09 -12.61
CA ASN A 541 45.38 -44.33 -12.66
C ASN A 541 43.84 -44.38 -12.46
N ASN A 542 43.20 -44.74 -13.58
CA ASN A 542 42.28 -45.89 -13.78
C ASN A 542 40.79 -45.86 -13.34
N ASN A 543 39.97 -46.04 -14.38
CA ASN A 543 38.88 -47.04 -14.54
C ASN A 543 37.43 -46.73 -14.11
N ASN A 544 36.54 -47.18 -15.02
CA ASN A 544 35.20 -47.73 -14.82
C ASN A 544 33.97 -46.83 -14.54
N ALA A 545 33.28 -46.52 -15.65
CA ALA A 545 31.94 -47.06 -15.99
C ALA A 545 30.67 -46.47 -15.33
N ALA A 546 29.51 -46.90 -15.89
CA ALA A 546 28.12 -46.40 -15.68
C ALA A 546 27.90 -44.92 -16.10
N SER A 547 27.20 -44.53 -17.17
CA SER A 547 26.24 -45.11 -18.12
C SER A 547 24.73 -44.88 -17.84
N VAL A 548 23.99 -44.55 -18.92
CA VAL A 548 22.53 -44.37 -19.04
C VAL A 548 21.94 -43.11 -18.37
N GLY A 549 21.05 -42.32 -19.01
CA GLY A 549 20.66 -42.33 -20.43
C GLY A 549 19.30 -41.68 -20.76
N ARG A 550 19.19 -41.12 -21.97
CA ARG A 550 17.96 -40.69 -22.69
C ARG A 550 18.21 -40.93 -24.20
N SER A 551 17.24 -41.23 -25.07
CA SER A 551 15.78 -41.32 -24.91
C SER A 551 15.09 -42.19 -25.97
N SER A 552 14.06 -42.94 -25.55
CA SER A 552 12.75 -43.09 -26.22
C SER A 552 12.65 -43.34 -27.74
N SER A 553 12.60 -44.62 -28.15
CA SER A 553 11.79 -45.17 -29.28
C SER A 553 11.92 -46.70 -29.33
N SER A 554 10.91 -47.52 -29.67
CA SER A 554 9.49 -47.23 -29.97
C SER A 554 8.60 -48.49 -29.82
N ARG A 555 7.28 -48.28 -29.71
CA ARG A 555 6.14 -49.11 -30.21
C ARG A 555 6.00 -50.63 -29.92
N LEU A 556 4.71 -50.98 -29.71
CA LEU A 556 3.98 -52.23 -30.06
C LEU A 556 3.88 -53.41 -29.06
N ALA A 557 2.76 -53.39 -28.33
CA ALA A 557 1.68 -54.40 -28.29
C ALA A 557 1.80 -55.71 -27.46
N LYS A 558 0.73 -55.99 -26.70
CA LYS A 558 0.01 -57.28 -26.47
C LYS A 558 0.85 -58.50 -26.01
N LYS A 559 0.45 -59.31 -25.01
CA LYS A 559 -0.88 -59.63 -24.45
C LYS A 559 -0.72 -60.49 -23.17
N ALA A 560 -1.60 -60.32 -22.16
CA ALA A 560 -1.78 -61.21 -20.99
C ALA A 560 -0.54 -61.38 -20.06
N GLY A 561 -0.68 -61.81 -18.80
CA GLY A 561 -1.89 -62.06 -18.00
C GLY A 561 -1.54 -62.67 -16.63
N VAL A 562 -2.56 -62.71 -15.74
CA VAL A 562 -2.44 -62.83 -14.25
C VAL A 562 -1.98 -61.50 -13.62
#